data_AF-A0A3M1VG40-F1
#
_entry.id   AF-A0A3M1VG40-F1
#
_cell.length_a   1.000
_cell.length_b   1.000
_cell.length_c   1.000
_cell.angle_alpha   90.00
_cell.angle_beta   90.00
_cell.angle_gamma   90.00
#
_symmetry.space_group_name_H-M   'P 1'
#
loop_
_entity.id
_entity.type
_entity.pdbx_description
1 polymer ?
#
loop_
_entity_poly.entity_id
_entity_poly.type
_entity_poly.pdbx_seq_one_letter_code
_entity_poly.pdbx_strand_id
1 'polypeptide(L)'
;MIDIYLKETLTMTIAGTFILLGASSLAGLFVAILQTATQIQEQSFPFLIKFSVFALTLIIFGKWLLAYALSFMQEMLSSLVQLGAM
;
A
#
# COMPACT_ATOMS: atom_id res chain seq x y z
N MET A 1 -21.68 -12.42 -11.13
CA MET A 1 -21.48 -12.83 -9.71
C MET A 1 -20.01 -12.75 -9.34
N ILE A 2 -19.11 -13.33 -10.14
CA ILE A 2 -17.64 -13.15 -10.04
C ILE A 2 -17.21 -11.67 -10.16
N ASP A 3 -17.90 -10.91 -11.02
CA ASP A 3 -17.66 -9.49 -11.30
C ASP A 3 -17.82 -8.56 -10.08
N ILE A 4 -18.67 -8.93 -9.10
CA ILE A 4 -18.85 -8.15 -7.87
C ILE A 4 -17.64 -8.37 -6.94
N TYR A 5 -17.22 -9.63 -6.76
CA TYR A 5 -16.07 -10.00 -5.94
C TYR A 5 -14.77 -9.45 -6.53
N LEU A 6 -14.64 -9.42 -7.86
CA LEU A 6 -13.49 -8.83 -8.55
C LEU A 6 -13.38 -7.32 -8.32
N LYS A 7 -14.51 -6.62 -8.28
CA LYS A 7 -14.52 -5.17 -8.02
C LYS A 7 -14.16 -4.88 -6.57
N GLU A 8 -14.74 -5.61 -5.64
CA GLU A 8 -14.51 -5.44 -4.21
C GLU A 8 -13.03 -5.71 -3.85
N THR A 9 -12.44 -6.76 -4.44
CA THR A 9 -11.01 -7.04 -4.34
C THR A 9 -10.10 -5.99 -4.93
N LEU A 10 -10.44 -5.52 -6.13
CA LEU A 10 -9.65 -4.51 -6.81
C LEU A 10 -9.67 -3.22 -5.99
N THR A 11 -10.84 -2.80 -5.50
CA THR A 11 -10.98 -1.62 -4.65
C THR A 11 -10.21 -1.76 -3.34
N MET A 12 -10.24 -2.94 -2.70
CA MET A 12 -9.45 -3.19 -1.48
C MET A 12 -7.95 -3.12 -1.73
N THR A 13 -7.47 -3.77 -2.79
CA THR A 13 -6.05 -3.78 -3.16
C THR A 13 -5.55 -2.39 -3.51
N ILE A 14 -6.36 -1.63 -4.26
CA ILE A 14 -6.07 -0.24 -4.61
C ILE A 14 -6.02 0.61 -3.34
N ALA A 15 -7.01 0.51 -2.44
CA ALA A 15 -7.04 1.31 -1.22
C ALA A 15 -5.81 1.08 -0.31
N GLY A 16 -5.44 -0.20 -0.09
CA GLY A 16 -4.26 -0.54 0.71
C GLY A 16 -2.95 -0.07 0.08
N THR A 17 -2.81 -0.25 -1.24
CA THR A 17 -1.61 0.19 -1.98
C THR A 17 -1.52 1.71 -2.06
N PHE A 18 -2.65 2.41 -2.16
CA PHE A 18 -2.71 3.86 -2.27
C PHE A 18 -2.29 4.57 -0.98
N ILE A 19 -2.60 4.01 0.20
CA ILE A 19 -2.13 4.54 1.49
C ILE A 19 -0.60 4.48 1.58
N LEU A 20 0.00 3.34 1.22
CA LEU A 20 1.44 3.15 1.26
C LEU A 20 2.18 4.02 0.23
N LEU A 21 1.71 3.98 -1.03
CA LEU A 21 2.33 4.73 -2.12
C LEU A 21 2.12 6.24 -1.96
N GLY A 22 0.93 6.67 -1.53
CA GLY A 22 0.60 8.08 -1.34
C GLY A 22 1.47 8.73 -0.26
N ALA A 23 1.62 8.07 0.90
CA ALA A 23 2.47 8.57 1.98
C ALA A 23 3.94 8.69 1.56
N SER A 24 4.48 7.65 0.90
CA SER A 24 5.88 7.69 0.43
C SER A 24 6.09 8.70 -0.71
N SER A 25 5.09 8.90 -1.58
CA SER A 25 5.17 9.84 -2.71
C SER A 25 5.13 11.28 -2.24
N LEU A 26 4.29 11.62 -1.26
CA LEU A 26 4.23 12.96 -0.65
C LEU A 26 5.55 13.31 0.05
N ALA A 27 6.10 12.38 0.82
CA ALA A 27 7.42 12.57 1.42
C ALA A 27 8.52 12.67 0.36
N GLY A 28 8.45 11.86 -0.70
CA GLY A 28 9.36 11.94 -1.83
C GLY A 28 9.33 13.29 -2.54
N LEU A 29 8.13 13.86 -2.73
CA LEU A 29 7.92 15.21 -3.27
C LEU A 29 8.52 16.28 -2.35
N PHE A 30 8.26 16.19 -1.04
CA PHE A 30 8.80 17.13 -0.06
C PHE A 30 10.33 17.15 -0.08
N VAL A 31 10.95 15.97 -0.10
CA VAL A 31 12.41 15.85 -0.19
C VAL A 31 12.94 16.40 -1.52
N ALA A 32 12.26 16.17 -2.64
CA ALA A 32 12.69 16.68 -3.94
C ALA A 32 12.73 18.23 -3.99
N ILE A 33 11.77 18.89 -3.32
CA ILE A 33 11.76 20.35 -3.18
C ILE A 33 12.97 20.80 -2.34
N LEU A 34 13.25 20.13 -1.22
CA LEU A 34 14.40 20.46 -0.38
C LEU A 34 15.74 20.25 -1.10
N GLN A 35 15.89 19.18 -1.87
CA GLN A 35 17.09 18.91 -2.67
C GLN A 35 17.33 20.00 -3.71
N THR A 36 16.26 20.48 -4.35
CA THR A 36 16.34 21.54 -5.35
C THR A 36 16.65 22.89 -4.69
N ALA A 37 16.03 23.20 -3.55
CA ALA A 37 16.21 24.46 -2.83
C ALA A 37 17.60 24.59 -2.17
N THR A 38 18.18 23.48 -1.69
CA THR A 38 19.48 23.48 -0.99
C THR A 38 20.66 23.11 -1.89
N GLN A 39 20.41 22.73 -3.14
CA GLN A 39 21.41 22.18 -4.09
C GLN A 39 22.12 20.90 -3.61
N ILE A 40 21.63 20.25 -2.54
CA ILE A 40 22.16 18.97 -2.08
C ILE A 40 21.57 17.85 -2.96
N GLN A 41 22.31 17.45 -3.99
CA GLN A 41 21.95 16.36 -4.92
C GLN A 41 22.65 15.03 -4.60
N GLU A 42 22.97 14.81 -3.33
CA GLU A 42 23.46 13.51 -2.84
C GLU A 42 22.35 12.45 -3.00
N GLN A 43 22.55 11.46 -3.88
CA GLN A 43 21.55 10.41 -4.16
C GLN A 43 21.18 9.56 -2.94
N SER A 44 22.05 9.48 -1.94
CA SER A 44 21.90 8.69 -0.71
C SER A 44 20.90 9.30 0.28
N PHE A 45 20.82 10.63 0.39
CA PHE A 45 19.92 11.34 1.28
C PHE A 45 18.41 11.10 1.01
N PRO A 46 17.90 11.22 -0.23
CA PRO A 46 16.49 11.02 -0.52
C PRO A 46 16.09 9.53 -0.43
N PHE A 47 17.03 8.61 -0.68
CA PHE A 47 16.80 7.19 -0.47
C PHE A 47 16.51 6.89 1.00
N LEU A 48 17.35 7.40 1.91
CA LEU A 48 17.20 7.20 3.35
C LEU A 48 15.89 7.76 3.87
N ILE A 49 15.51 8.98 3.47
CA ILE A 49 14.24 9.58 3.91
C ILE A 49 13.03 8.83 3.33
N LYS A 50 13.00 8.55 2.02
CA LYS A 50 11.88 7.81 1.41
C LYS A 50 11.70 6.44 2.04
N PHE A 51 12.79 5.71 2.28
CA PHE A 51 12.74 4.40 2.94
C PHE A 51 12.24 4.51 4.39
N SER A 52 12.69 5.52 5.13
CA SER A 52 12.25 5.74 6.52
C SER A 52 10.75 6.04 6.58
N VAL A 53 10.23 6.88 5.69
CA VAL A 53 8.78 7.18 5.62
C VAL A 53 7.98 5.94 5.20
N PHE A 54 8.47 5.15 4.25
CA PHE A 54 7.84 3.90 3.88
C PHE A 54 7.78 2.92 5.06
N ALA A 55 8.89 2.74 5.78
CA ALA A 55 8.95 1.90 6.97
C ALA A 55 8.00 2.37 8.07
N LEU A 56 7.96 3.68 8.36
CA LEU A 56 7.03 4.25 9.34
C LEU A 56 5.57 4.05 8.92
N THR A 57 5.26 4.23 7.65
CA THR A 57 3.91 3.99 7.11
C THR A 57 3.52 2.52 7.30
N LEU A 58 4.43 1.59 7.05
CA LEU A 58 4.20 0.16 7.32
C LEU A 58 4.06 -0.16 8.81
N ILE A 59 4.79 0.51 9.70
CA ILE A 59 4.63 0.27 11.15
C ILE A 59 3.24 0.73 11.61
N ILE A 60 2.77 1.89 11.13
CA ILE A 60 1.49 2.47 11.52
C ILE A 60 0.32 1.71 10.88
N PHE A 61 0.38 1.46 9.57
CA PHE A 61 -0.71 0.86 8.80
C PHE A 61 -0.57 -0.65 8.61
N GLY A 62 0.55 -1.26 8.99
CA GLY A 62 0.82 -2.68 8.69
C GLY A 62 -0.15 -3.63 9.36
N LYS A 63 -0.56 -3.37 10.61
CA LYS A 63 -1.60 -4.17 11.29
C LYS A 63 -2.92 -4.14 10.53
N TRP A 64 -3.35 -2.96 10.10
CA TRP A 64 -4.56 -2.78 9.32
C TRP A 64 -4.43 -3.50 7.97
N LEU A 65 -3.33 -3.28 7.26
CA LEU A 65 -3.09 -3.90 5.95
C LEU A 65 -3.10 -5.43 6.01
N LEU A 66 -2.52 -6.01 7.06
CA LEU A 66 -2.48 -7.46 7.27
C LEU A 66 -3.86 -8.03 7.63
N ALA A 67 -4.61 -7.36 8.50
CA ALA A 67 -5.98 -7.77 8.84
C ALA A 67 -6.90 -7.76 7.60
N TYR A 68 -6.75 -6.75 6.74
CA TYR A 68 -7.51 -6.64 5.50
C TYR A 68 -7.12 -7.70 4.47
N ALA A 69 -5.82 -8.03 4.34
CA ALA A 69 -5.37 -9.11 3.46
C ALA A 69 -5.91 -10.48 3.93
N LEU A 70 -5.94 -10.71 5.25
CA LEU A 70 -6.48 -11.93 5.85
C LEU A 70 -8.01 -12.07 5.63
N SER A 71 -8.79 -11.00 5.85
CA SER A 71 -10.24 -11.03 5.61
C SER A 71 -10.54 -11.31 4.15
N PHE A 72 -9.78 -10.70 3.25
CA PHE A 72 -9.92 -10.95 1.83
C PHE A 72 -9.63 -12.42 1.45
N MET A 73 -8.54 -13.00 1.96
CA MET A 73 -8.23 -14.41 1.73
C MET A 73 -9.35 -15.34 2.20
N GLN A 74 -9.98 -15.03 3.34
CA GLN A 74 -11.08 -15.83 3.88
C GLN A 74 -12.32 -15.78 2.97
N GLU A 75 -12.67 -14.61 2.45
CA GLU A 75 -13.79 -14.44 1.51
C GLU A 75 -13.57 -15.17 0.19
N MET A 76 -12.34 -15.12 -0.36
CA MET A 76 -11.98 -15.88 -1.55
C MET A 76 -12.09 -17.38 -1.34
N LEU A 77 -11.51 -17.87 -0.25
CA LEU A 77 -11.49 -19.31 0.05
C LEU A 77 -12.92 -19.83 0.25
N SER A 78 -13.75 -19.07 0.97
CA SER A 78 -15.18 -19.36 1.14
C SER A 78 -15.92 -19.45 -0.20
N SER A 79 -15.65 -18.49 -1.10
CA SER A 79 -16.27 -18.44 -2.42
C SER A 79 -15.88 -19.65 -3.29
N LEU A 80 -14.61 -20.08 -3.21
CA LEU A 80 -14.13 -21.27 -3.92
C LEU A 80 -14.74 -22.56 -3.37
N VAL A 81 -14.84 -22.70 -2.04
CA VAL A 81 -15.46 -23.87 -1.40
C VAL A 81 -16.93 -23.99 -1.79
N GLN A 82 -17.66 -22.87 -1.84
CA GLN A 82 -19.07 -22.84 -2.21
C GLN A 82 -19.30 -23.23 -3.69
N LEU A 83 -18.38 -22.84 -4.57
CA LEU A 83 -18.38 -23.21 -5.99
C LEU A 83 -18.12 -24.70 -6.23
N GLY A 84 -17.24 -25.32 -5.43
CA GLY A 84 -16.97 -26.77 -5.50
C GLY A 84 -18.05 -27.64 -4.83
N ALA A 85 -18.94 -27.04 -4.04
CA ALA A 85 -20.06 -27.72 -3.41
C ALA A 85 -21.35 -27.73 -4.26
N MET A 86 -21.33 -27.06 -5.43
CA MET A 86 -22.35 -27.12 -6.47
C MET A 86 -21.93 -28.08 -7.59
#